data_AF-A0A850LRT7-F1
#
_entry.id   AF-A0A850LRT7-F1
#
_cell.length_a   1.000
_cell.length_b   1.000
_cell.length_c   1.000
_cell.angle_alpha   90.00
_cell.angle_beta   90.00
_cell.angle_gamma   90.00
#
_symmetry.space_group_name_H-M   'P 1'
#
loop_
_entity.id
_entity.type
_entity.pdbx_description
1 polymer ?
#
loop_
_entity_poly.entity_id
_entity_poly.type
_entity_poly.pdbx_seq_one_letter_code
_entity_poly.pdbx_strand_id
1 'polypeptide(L)'
;MPKQTSLFPEDEIRKKMNARVIKKKFKKFISKKDEIKLSEQSKKPKQEIYKCKCGLKMHWKVAEGRSDGCPQCNRHIPLSEIFEE
;
A
#
# COMPACT_ATOMS: atom_id res chain seq x y z
N MET A 1 -22.43 49.10 10.42
CA MET A 1 -20.95 49.13 10.51
C MET A 1 -20.38 48.62 9.19
N PRO A 2 -19.51 49.39 8.50
CA PRO A 2 -18.91 48.92 7.26
C PRO A 2 -17.92 47.78 7.55
N LYS A 3 -18.02 46.70 6.77
CA LYS A 3 -17.07 45.57 6.87
C LYS A 3 -15.74 46.00 6.28
N GLN A 4 -14.66 45.94 7.06
CA GLN A 4 -13.30 46.15 6.55
C GLN A 4 -13.02 45.13 5.45
N THR A 5 -12.75 45.62 4.25
CA THR A 5 -12.20 44.82 3.16
C THR A 5 -10.72 44.54 3.45
N SER A 6 -10.25 43.33 3.14
CA SER A 6 -8.86 42.95 3.38
C SER A 6 -7.92 43.86 2.58
N LEU A 7 -6.89 44.40 3.25
CA LEU A 7 -5.91 45.32 2.67
C LEU A 7 -5.05 44.69 1.55
N PHE A 8 -5.04 43.36 1.43
CA PHE A 8 -4.22 42.62 0.45
C PHE A 8 -5.03 41.54 -0.27
N PRO A 9 -5.85 41.92 -1.26
CA PRO A 9 -6.66 40.95 -2.02
C PRO A 9 -5.82 39.92 -2.80
N GLU A 10 -4.57 40.25 -3.14
CA GLU A 10 -3.66 39.37 -3.87
C GLU A 10 -3.20 38.15 -3.05
N ASP A 11 -3.03 38.31 -1.73
CA ASP A 11 -2.63 37.23 -0.83
C ASP A 11 -3.73 36.20 -0.63
N GLU A 12 -5.00 36.63 -0.61
CA GLU A 12 -6.14 35.72 -0.61
C GLU A 12 -6.21 34.88 -1.89
N ILE A 13 -5.93 35.49 -3.04
CA ILE A 13 -5.94 34.81 -4.34
C ILE A 13 -4.81 33.77 -4.37
N ARG A 14 -3.59 34.15 -3.95
CA ARG A 14 -2.45 33.23 -3.83
C ARG A 14 -2.74 32.06 -2.89
N LYS A 15 -3.36 32.32 -1.73
CA LYS A 15 -3.74 31.27 -0.77
C LYS A 15 -4.77 30.29 -1.35
N LYS A 16 -5.79 30.79 -2.05
CA LYS A 16 -6.80 29.98 -2.76
C LYS A 16 -6.16 29.16 -3.91
N MET A 17 -5.20 29.74 -4.64
CA MET A 17 -4.49 29.07 -5.73
C MET A 17 -3.61 27.93 -5.21
N ASN A 18 -2.84 28.17 -4.14
CA ASN A 18 -2.03 27.15 -3.48
C ASN A 18 -2.88 26.01 -2.92
N ALA A 19 -4.01 26.31 -2.29
CA ALA A 19 -4.95 25.29 -1.81
C ALA A 19 -5.49 24.40 -2.95
N ARG A 20 -5.75 24.97 -4.14
CA ARG A 20 -6.16 24.18 -5.32
C ARG A 20 -5.04 23.28 -5.84
N VAL A 21 -3.79 23.78 -5.86
CA VAL A 21 -2.62 22.98 -6.26
C VAL A 21 -2.37 21.82 -5.29
N ILE A 22 -2.48 22.06 -3.98
CA ILE A 22 -2.35 21.03 -2.94
C ILE A 22 -3.43 19.96 -3.08
N LYS A 23 -4.71 20.37 -3.27
CA LYS A 23 -5.82 19.42 -3.52
C LYS A 23 -5.58 18.56 -4.77
N LYS A 24 -5.08 19.15 -5.87
CA LYS A 24 -4.74 18.41 -7.09
C LYS A 24 -3.60 17.41 -6.87
N LYS A 25 -2.55 17.80 -6.13
CA LYS A 25 -1.44 16.91 -5.77
C LYS A 25 -1.92 15.76 -4.88
N PHE A 26 -2.74 16.04 -3.86
CA PHE A 26 -3.34 15.01 -3.00
C PHE A 26 -4.15 13.99 -3.79
N LYS A 27 -5.01 14.46 -4.72
CA LYS A 27 -5.83 13.56 -5.55
C LYS A 27 -4.96 12.63 -6.42
N LYS A 28 -3.87 13.14 -6.99
CA LYS A 28 -2.90 12.33 -7.75
C LYS A 28 -2.18 11.30 -6.89
N PHE A 29 -1.84 11.64 -5.64
CA PHE A 29 -1.22 10.70 -4.70
C PHE A 29 -2.15 9.56 -4.28
N ILE A 30 -3.44 9.85 -4.10
CA ILE A 30 -4.45 8.84 -3.78
C ILE A 30 -4.62 7.88 -4.97
N SER A 31 -4.79 8.41 -6.19
CA SER A 31 -4.94 7.58 -7.39
C SER A 31 -3.75 6.63 -7.61
N LYS A 32 -2.51 7.08 -7.37
CA LYS A 32 -1.34 6.19 -7.46
C LYS A 32 -1.33 5.08 -6.41
N LYS A 33 -1.78 5.36 -5.18
CA LYS A 33 -1.88 4.34 -4.13
C LYS A 33 -2.96 3.31 -4.41
N ASP A 34 -4.06 3.73 -5.03
CA ASP A 34 -5.14 2.82 -5.38
C ASP A 34 -4.77 1.94 -6.59
N GLU A 35 -4.03 2.47 -7.57
CA GLU A 35 -3.48 1.67 -8.68
C GLU A 35 -2.49 0.60 -8.20
N ILE A 36 -1.62 0.93 -7.25
CA ILE A 36 -0.69 -0.06 -6.65
C ILE A 36 -1.47 -1.18 -5.96
N LYS A 37 -2.52 -0.83 -5.20
CA LYS A 37 -3.38 -1.81 -4.52
C LYS A 37 -4.23 -2.66 -5.47
N LEU A 38 -4.58 -2.15 -6.64
CA LEU A 38 -5.30 -2.90 -7.67
C LEU A 38 -4.39 -3.86 -8.45
N SER A 39 -3.11 -3.52 -8.64
CA SER A 39 -2.14 -4.43 -9.27
C SER A 39 -1.70 -5.61 -8.38
N GLU A 40 -1.88 -5.50 -7.06
CA GLU A 40 -1.63 -6.58 -6.09
C GLU A 40 -2.82 -7.55 -5.92
N GLN A 41 -3.95 -7.31 -6.61
CA GLN A 41 -5.06 -8.25 -6.68
C GLN A 41 -4.76 -9.25 -7.82
N SER A 42 -4.64 -10.56 -7.63
CA SER A 42 -5.31 -11.39 -6.63
C SER A 42 -4.71 -12.80 -6.62
N LYS A 43 -3.46 -12.97 -6.16
CA LYS A 43 -3.00 -14.31 -5.80
C LYS A 43 -3.65 -14.71 -4.48
N LYS A 44 -4.72 -15.50 -4.56
CA LYS A 44 -5.36 -16.06 -3.37
C LYS A 44 -4.43 -17.12 -2.78
N PRO A 45 -4.09 -17.03 -1.48
CA PRO A 45 -3.33 -18.09 -0.85
C PRO A 45 -4.19 -19.35 -0.81
N LYS A 46 -3.59 -20.52 -1.09
CA LYS A 46 -4.24 -21.84 -0.98
C LYS A 46 -4.77 -22.08 0.43
N GLN A 47 -3.98 -21.66 1.42
CA GLN A 47 -4.30 -21.81 2.84
C GLN A 47 -3.74 -20.62 3.61
N GLU A 48 -4.42 -20.21 4.68
CA GLU A 48 -3.93 -19.15 5.56
C GLU A 48 -2.61 -19.52 6.24
N ILE A 49 -2.42 -20.81 6.49
CA ILE A 49 -1.26 -21.37 7.20
C ILE A 49 -0.49 -22.29 6.27
N TYR A 50 0.73 -21.90 5.92
CA TYR A 50 1.70 -22.75 5.26
C TYR A 50 2.34 -23.71 6.27
N LYS A 51 2.36 -25.01 5.93
CA LYS A 51 3.06 -26.04 6.71
C LYS A 51 4.30 -26.49 5.96
N CYS A 52 5.48 -26.18 6.51
CA CYS A 52 6.72 -26.66 5.95
C CYS A 52 6.92 -28.15 6.28
N LYS A 53 7.68 -28.87 5.44
CA LYS A 53 8.04 -30.29 5.65
C LYS A 53 8.77 -30.57 6.97
N CYS A 54 9.39 -29.56 7.59
CA CYS A 54 9.99 -29.67 8.92
C CYS A 54 8.96 -29.65 10.07
N GLY A 55 7.68 -29.45 9.77
CA GLY A 55 6.60 -29.35 10.76
C GLY A 55 6.26 -27.92 11.19
N LEU A 56 7.06 -26.92 10.79
CA LEU A 56 6.79 -25.52 11.12
C LEU A 56 5.55 -25.00 10.40
N LYS A 57 4.64 -24.40 11.17
CA LYS A 57 3.43 -23.74 10.68
C LYS A 57 3.65 -22.23 10.71
N MET A 58 3.38 -21.56 9.60
CA MET A 58 3.52 -20.11 9.51
C MET A 58 2.42 -19.51 8.66
N HIS A 59 2.07 -18.25 8.91
CA HIS A 59 1.09 -17.54 8.08
C HIS A 59 1.65 -17.34 6.67
N TRP A 60 0.82 -17.45 5.63
CA TRP A 60 1.26 -17.36 4.23
C TRP A 60 2.10 -16.10 3.92
N LYS A 61 1.73 -14.93 4.48
CA LYS A 61 2.52 -13.68 4.39
C LYS A 61 3.96 -13.83 4.87
N VAL A 62 4.18 -14.60 5.93
CA VAL A 62 5.51 -14.84 6.49
C VAL A 62 6.31 -15.79 5.59
N ALA A 63 5.63 -16.76 4.98
CA ALA A 63 6.24 -17.67 4.03
C ALA A 63 6.61 -16.98 2.72
N GLU A 64 5.74 -16.11 2.20
CA GLU A 64 5.97 -15.32 0.98
C GLU A 64 7.09 -14.30 1.15
N GLY A 65 7.13 -13.60 2.29
CA GLY A 65 8.13 -12.56 2.54
C GLY A 65 9.55 -13.07 2.79
N ARG A 66 9.78 -14.39 2.80
CA ARG A 66 11.09 -14.99 3.08
C ARG A 66 11.75 -15.51 1.81
N SER A 67 12.80 -14.81 1.37
CA SER A 67 13.72 -15.26 0.32
C SER A 67 14.59 -16.44 0.75
N ASP A 68 14.94 -16.50 2.04
CA ASP A 68 15.96 -17.41 2.56
C ASP A 68 15.39 -18.80 2.93
N GLY A 69 14.08 -18.98 2.74
CA GLY A 69 13.37 -20.22 3.04
C GLY A 69 12.86 -20.33 4.47
N CYS A 70 12.54 -21.56 4.88
CA CYS A 70 11.96 -21.86 6.19
C CYS A 70 12.97 -21.56 7.32
N PRO A 71 12.59 -20.84 8.38
CA PRO A 71 13.52 -20.44 9.45
C PRO A 71 14.09 -21.60 10.28
N GLN A 72 13.49 -22.79 10.21
CA GLN A 72 13.91 -23.92 11.02
C GLN A 72 14.79 -24.91 10.26
N CYS A 73 14.61 -25.02 8.93
CA CYS A 73 15.32 -26.01 8.12
C CYS A 73 15.96 -25.43 6.86
N ASN A 74 15.91 -24.10 6.67
CA ASN A 74 16.39 -23.34 5.53
C ASN A 74 15.99 -23.91 4.16
N ARG A 75 14.89 -24.68 4.12
CA ARG A 75 14.34 -25.17 2.86
C ARG A 75 13.66 -24.03 2.13
N HIS A 76 13.97 -23.90 0.85
CA HIS A 76 13.30 -22.96 -0.04
C HIS A 76 11.78 -23.21 -0.04
N ILE A 77 11.00 -22.15 0.08
CA ILE A 77 9.53 -22.22 0.07
C ILE A 77 9.05 -21.77 -1.31
N PRO A 78 8.57 -22.69 -2.17
CA PRO A 78 8.06 -22.30 -3.48
C PRO A 78 6.72 -21.57 -3.37
N LEU A 79 6.56 -20.47 -4.11
CA LEU A 79 5.33 -19.68 -4.12
C LEU A 79 4.10 -20.49 -4.61
N SER A 80 4.32 -21.53 -5.41
CA SER A 80 3.28 -22.46 -5.88
C SER A 80 2.68 -23.33 -4.78
N GLU A 81 3.36 -23.51 -3.64
CA GLU A 81 2.78 -24.16 -2.46
C GLU A 81 1.95 -23.19 -1.62
N ILE A 82 2.18 -21.87 -1.75
CA ILE A 82 1.51 -20.82 -0.97
C ILE A 82 0.25 -20.31 -1.69
N PHE A 83 0.32 -20.10 -3.00
CA PHE A 83 -0.74 -19.49 -3.80
C PHE A 83 -1.42 -20.48 -4.75
N GLU A 84 -2.71 -20.27 -5.02
CA GLU A 84 -3.42 -20.92 -6.14
C GLU A 84 -2.92 -20.28 -7.44
N GLU A 85 -2.62 -21.13 -8.43
CA GLU A 85 -2.32 -20.70 -9.81
C GLU A 85 -3.59 -20.16 -10.48
#